data_AF-A0A534PUB7-F1
#
_entry.id   AF-A0A534PUB7-F1
#
_cell.length_a   1.000
_cell.length_b   1.000
_cell.length_c   1.000
_cell.angle_alpha   90.00
_cell.angle_beta   90.00
_cell.angle_gamma   90.00
#
_symmetry.space_group_name_H-M   'P 1'
#
loop_
_entity.id
_entity.type
_entity.pdbx_description
1 polymer ?
#
loop_
_entity_poly.entity_id
_entity_poly.type
_entity_poly.pdbx_seq_one_letter_code
_entity_poly.pdbx_strand_id
1 'polypeptide(L)'
;ACLRAYNDWHIDEWAGSHPGRFIPLPLCALWSPQLSAQEVRRVARKGATAIAFSQAPETFGHPSIHSGAWDPFFAACQEEDVTIAIHIASSNMVVTGDSRETPIEVASTLPCWNSLTCAAHLLWCKSLVKYPHVKIALSEGGTSWISGFLDRMERQFHLQRWMKSDLGGLRPTEKFRRHFLACFICDPSGLLLRDRIGIDNIAYEVDYPHSD
;
A
#
# COMPACT_ATOMS: atom_id res chain seq x y z
N ALA A 1 -10.10 -5.65 -21.30
CA ALA A 1 -10.38 -7.09 -21.50
C ALA A 1 -9.35 -7.95 -20.77
N CYS A 2 -8.04 -7.81 -21.04
CA CYS A 2 -6.98 -8.62 -20.42
C CYS A 2 -7.00 -8.62 -18.89
N LEU A 3 -7.13 -7.45 -18.25
CA LEU A 3 -7.21 -7.34 -16.79
C LEU A 3 -8.38 -8.13 -16.19
N ARG A 4 -9.57 -8.05 -16.80
CA ARG A 4 -10.74 -8.80 -16.35
C ARG A 4 -10.52 -10.31 -16.51
N ALA A 5 -9.96 -10.73 -17.64
CA ALA A 5 -9.62 -12.13 -17.88
C ALA A 5 -8.60 -12.66 -16.86
N TYR A 6 -7.56 -11.88 -16.54
CA TYR A 6 -6.61 -12.22 -15.47
C TYR A 6 -7.31 -12.34 -14.12
N ASN A 7 -8.11 -11.34 -13.73
CA ASN A 7 -8.83 -11.36 -12.46
C ASN A 7 -9.81 -12.53 -12.38
N ASP A 8 -10.49 -12.87 -13.47
CA ASP A 8 -11.42 -14.00 -13.52
C ASP A 8 -10.67 -15.32 -13.34
N TRP A 9 -9.61 -15.55 -14.11
CA TRP A 9 -8.76 -16.74 -13.94
C TRP A 9 -8.14 -16.83 -12.53
N HIS A 10 -7.61 -15.71 -12.02
CA HIS A 10 -6.92 -15.68 -10.73
C HIS A 10 -7.87 -16.00 -9.57
N ILE A 11 -9.10 -15.47 -9.62
CA ILE A 11 -10.12 -15.73 -8.60
C ILE A 11 -10.70 -17.14 -8.76
N ASP A 12 -11.16 -17.50 -9.96
CA ASP A 12 -11.99 -18.70 -10.18
C ASP A 12 -11.16 -19.98 -10.24
N GLU A 13 -9.98 -19.91 -10.85
CA GLU A 13 -9.15 -21.09 -11.12
C GLU A 13 -7.97 -21.19 -10.16
N TRP A 14 -7.16 -20.13 -10.04
CA TRP A 14 -5.95 -20.17 -9.22
C TRP A 14 -6.28 -20.19 -7.73
N ALA A 15 -6.87 -19.12 -7.20
CA ALA A 15 -7.27 -19.05 -5.81
C ALA A 15 -8.42 -20.02 -5.50
N GLY A 16 -9.34 -20.19 -6.46
CA GLY A 16 -10.44 -21.15 -6.39
C GLY A 16 -10.02 -22.61 -6.25
N SER A 17 -8.78 -22.97 -6.63
CA SER A 17 -8.26 -24.32 -6.42
C SER A 17 -8.12 -24.71 -4.94
N HIS A 18 -7.88 -23.73 -4.06
CA HIS A 18 -7.72 -23.95 -2.61
C HIS A 18 -8.35 -22.80 -1.80
N PRO A 19 -9.69 -22.69 -1.77
CA PRO A 19 -10.39 -21.60 -1.09
C PRO A 19 -10.02 -21.52 0.40
N GLY A 20 -9.82 -20.30 0.90
CA GLY A 20 -9.42 -20.03 2.28
C GLY A 20 -7.92 -20.24 2.58
N ARG A 21 -7.17 -20.89 1.68
CA ARG A 21 -5.69 -20.93 1.74
C ARG A 21 -5.07 -19.93 0.77
N PHE A 22 -5.58 -19.88 -0.45
CA PHE A 22 -5.20 -18.86 -1.42
C PHE A 22 -6.19 -17.72 -1.37
N ILE A 23 -5.72 -16.54 -0.98
CA ILE A 23 -6.51 -15.31 -0.96
C ILE A 23 -6.25 -14.61 -2.29
N PRO A 24 -7.28 -14.41 -3.15
CA PRO A 24 -7.07 -13.79 -4.44
C PRO A 24 -6.65 -12.33 -4.30
N LEU A 25 -5.71 -11.90 -5.14
CA LEU A 25 -5.28 -10.51 -5.27
C LEU A 25 -5.51 -10.01 -6.71
N PRO A 26 -6.73 -9.55 -7.04
CA PRO A 26 -7.04 -8.98 -8.35
C PRO A 26 -6.28 -7.67 -8.59
N LEU A 27 -6.12 -7.33 -9.87
CA LEU A 27 -5.51 -6.09 -10.32
C LEU A 27 -6.55 -4.99 -10.51
N CYS A 28 -6.19 -3.74 -10.18
CA CYS A 28 -6.96 -2.56 -10.53
C CYS A 28 -6.61 -2.04 -11.93
N ALA A 29 -7.54 -1.31 -12.56
CA ALA A 29 -7.33 -0.64 -13.84
C ALA A 29 -6.63 0.72 -13.62
N LEU A 30 -5.30 0.71 -13.44
CA LEU A 30 -4.53 1.89 -13.03
C LEU A 30 -4.70 3.12 -13.95
N TRP A 31 -5.08 2.92 -15.21
CA TRP A 31 -5.36 3.99 -16.16
C TRP A 31 -6.72 4.69 -15.98
N SER A 32 -7.60 4.19 -15.11
CA SER A 32 -8.92 4.78 -14.88
C SER A 32 -9.41 4.52 -13.44
N PRO A 33 -9.54 5.59 -12.62
CA PRO A 33 -10.13 5.48 -11.29
C PRO A 33 -11.55 4.90 -11.28
N GLN A 34 -12.37 5.24 -12.27
CA GLN A 34 -13.75 4.76 -12.38
C GLN A 34 -13.79 3.27 -12.73
N LEU A 35 -12.96 2.82 -13.69
CA LEU A 35 -12.88 1.39 -14.01
C LEU A 35 -12.29 0.60 -12.85
N SER A 36 -11.31 1.15 -12.13
CA SER A 36 -10.78 0.54 -10.91
C SER A 36 -11.86 0.38 -9.85
N ALA A 37 -12.68 1.41 -9.61
CA ALA A 37 -13.80 1.34 -8.67
C ALA A 37 -14.88 0.33 -9.09
N GLN A 38 -15.17 0.22 -10.38
CA GLN A 38 -16.09 -0.81 -10.89
C GLN A 38 -15.51 -2.21 -10.71
N GLU A 39 -14.22 -2.37 -10.95
CA GLU A 39 -13.55 -3.66 -10.81
C GLU A 39 -13.49 -4.10 -9.34
N VAL A 40 -13.21 -3.20 -8.39
CA VAL A 40 -13.31 -3.47 -6.94
C VAL A 40 -14.66 -4.10 -6.61
N ARG A 41 -15.77 -3.42 -6.96
CA ARG A 41 -17.12 -3.94 -6.68
C ARG A 41 -17.40 -5.27 -7.38
N ARG A 42 -16.85 -5.46 -8.59
CA ARG A 42 -17.02 -6.70 -9.35
C ARG A 42 -16.31 -7.87 -8.69
N VAL A 43 -15.04 -7.70 -8.30
CA VAL A 43 -14.23 -8.77 -7.71
C VAL A 43 -14.63 -9.04 -6.26
N ALA A 44 -15.11 -8.03 -5.52
CA ALA A 44 -15.68 -8.20 -4.19
C ALA A 44 -16.90 -9.14 -4.20
N ARG A 45 -17.79 -9.01 -5.20
CA ARG A 45 -18.92 -9.94 -5.39
C ARG A 45 -18.49 -11.38 -5.70
N LYS A 46 -17.25 -11.57 -6.17
CA LYS A 46 -16.64 -12.90 -6.36
C LYS A 46 -15.87 -13.39 -5.12
N GLY A 47 -15.90 -12.64 -4.02
CA GLY A 47 -15.27 -12.99 -2.76
C GLY A 47 -13.85 -12.47 -2.56
N ALA A 48 -13.34 -11.59 -3.43
CA ALA A 48 -12.03 -10.98 -3.22
C ALA A 48 -12.09 -9.94 -2.08
N THR A 49 -11.15 -10.03 -1.14
CA THR A 49 -11.07 -9.15 0.05
C THR A 49 -9.89 -8.17 -0.02
N ALA A 50 -9.10 -8.22 -1.09
CA ALA A 50 -7.99 -7.31 -1.36
C ALA A 50 -7.92 -6.98 -2.85
N ILE A 51 -7.23 -5.89 -3.20
CA ILE A 51 -6.95 -5.50 -4.59
C ILE A 51 -5.57 -4.84 -4.68
N ALA A 52 -4.82 -5.14 -5.74
CA ALA A 52 -3.51 -4.55 -5.97
C ALA A 52 -3.61 -3.10 -6.47
N PHE A 53 -2.76 -2.23 -5.93
CA PHE A 53 -2.62 -0.83 -6.33
C PHE A 53 -1.14 -0.42 -6.40
N SER A 54 -0.86 0.70 -7.06
CA SER A 54 0.50 1.22 -7.23
C SER A 54 0.91 2.16 -6.10
N GLN A 55 2.20 2.13 -5.72
CA GLN A 55 2.81 3.09 -4.79
C GLN A 55 2.67 4.55 -5.23
N ALA A 56 2.70 4.82 -6.54
CA ALA A 56 2.66 6.17 -7.11
C ALA A 56 2.14 6.14 -8.56
N PRO A 57 0.81 6.13 -8.77
CA PRO A 57 0.19 6.09 -10.10
C PRO A 57 0.68 7.21 -11.04
N GLU A 58 1.03 8.37 -10.49
CA GLU A 58 1.57 9.51 -11.24
C GLU A 58 2.84 9.21 -12.02
N THR A 59 3.63 8.23 -11.57
CA THR A 59 4.86 7.84 -12.24
C THR A 59 4.63 7.08 -13.55
N PHE A 60 3.38 6.67 -13.81
CA PHE A 60 2.92 6.09 -15.07
C PHE A 60 2.09 7.07 -15.90
N GLY A 61 2.08 8.37 -15.54
CA GLY A 61 1.28 9.39 -16.20
C GLY A 61 -0.20 9.38 -15.82
N HIS A 62 -0.58 8.70 -14.73
CA HIS A 62 -1.94 8.71 -14.19
C HIS A 62 -2.13 9.83 -13.14
N PRO A 63 -3.35 10.15 -12.71
CA PRO A 63 -3.54 11.17 -11.69
C PRO A 63 -2.83 10.81 -10.38
N SER A 64 -2.25 11.79 -9.69
CA SER A 64 -1.73 11.58 -8.33
C SER A 64 -2.87 11.25 -7.35
N ILE A 65 -2.58 10.45 -6.32
CA ILE A 65 -3.53 10.16 -5.24
C ILE A 65 -3.97 11.41 -4.46
N HIS A 66 -3.23 12.52 -4.57
CA HIS A 66 -3.56 13.80 -3.94
C HIS A 66 -4.57 14.65 -4.74
N SER A 67 -4.86 14.27 -5.99
CA SER A 67 -5.75 15.03 -6.88
C SER A 67 -7.24 14.87 -6.56
N GLY A 68 -7.61 13.88 -5.75
CA GLY A 68 -9.01 13.47 -5.54
C GLY A 68 -9.60 12.64 -6.69
N ALA A 69 -8.89 12.47 -7.81
CA ALA A 69 -9.37 11.66 -8.94
C ALA A 69 -9.58 10.18 -8.57
N TRP A 70 -8.81 9.69 -7.58
CA TRP A 70 -8.88 8.31 -7.06
C TRP A 70 -9.96 8.11 -5.98
N ASP A 71 -10.71 9.14 -5.62
CA ASP A 71 -11.81 9.03 -4.65
C ASP A 71 -12.84 7.93 -4.98
N PRO A 72 -13.24 7.70 -6.25
CA PRO A 72 -14.13 6.58 -6.57
C PRO A 72 -13.56 5.22 -6.22
N PHE A 73 -12.23 5.04 -6.35
CA PHE A 73 -11.54 3.80 -6.00
C PHE A 73 -11.49 3.60 -4.49
N PHE A 74 -11.10 4.62 -3.73
CA PHE A 74 -11.09 4.56 -2.26
C PHE A 74 -12.51 4.35 -1.69
N ALA A 75 -13.51 5.02 -2.26
CA ALA A 75 -14.92 4.81 -1.91
C ALA A 75 -15.34 3.35 -2.10
N ALA A 76 -15.05 2.77 -3.28
CA ALA A 76 -15.39 1.38 -3.57
C ALA A 76 -14.66 0.40 -2.64
N CYS A 77 -13.39 0.65 -2.32
CA CYS A 77 -12.63 -0.19 -1.38
C CYS A 77 -13.26 -0.14 0.02
N GLN A 78 -13.69 1.03 0.48
CA GLN A 78 -14.40 1.15 1.75
C GLN A 78 -15.78 0.51 1.74
N GLU A 79 -16.58 0.75 0.69
CA GLU A 79 -17.94 0.22 0.54
C GLU A 79 -17.97 -1.31 0.58
N GLU A 80 -16.98 -1.95 -0.03
CA GLU A 80 -16.89 -3.41 -0.20
C GLU A 80 -15.94 -4.08 0.81
N ASP A 81 -15.41 -3.33 1.78
CA ASP A 81 -14.40 -3.77 2.76
C ASP A 81 -13.16 -4.44 2.12
N VAL A 82 -12.74 -3.95 0.96
CA VAL A 82 -11.58 -4.45 0.21
C VAL A 82 -10.31 -3.73 0.64
N THR A 83 -9.30 -4.50 1.03
CA THR A 83 -7.97 -3.98 1.41
C THR A 83 -7.16 -3.61 0.17
N ILE A 84 -6.52 -2.44 0.19
CA ILE A 84 -5.62 -2.00 -0.88
C ILE A 84 -4.24 -2.60 -0.59
N ALA A 85 -3.78 -3.55 -1.39
CA ALA A 85 -2.43 -4.10 -1.28
C ALA A 85 -1.48 -3.34 -2.20
N ILE A 86 -0.41 -2.82 -1.64
CA ILE A 86 0.62 -2.06 -2.36
C ILE A 86 1.94 -2.78 -2.17
N HIS A 87 2.39 -3.41 -3.24
CA HIS A 87 3.67 -4.10 -3.31
C HIS A 87 4.80 -3.09 -3.51
N ILE A 88 6.00 -3.39 -3.00
CA ILE A 88 7.19 -2.61 -3.35
C ILE A 88 7.45 -2.65 -4.85
N ALA A 89 8.22 -1.67 -5.34
CA ALA A 89 8.57 -1.54 -6.75
C ALA A 89 7.37 -1.46 -7.72
N SER A 90 6.16 -1.17 -7.22
CA SER A 90 4.96 -0.99 -8.05
C SER A 90 4.84 0.42 -8.65
N SER A 91 5.93 1.20 -8.66
CA SER A 91 6.02 2.54 -9.26
C SER A 91 7.34 2.74 -9.99
N ASN A 92 7.44 3.73 -10.87
CA ASN A 92 8.71 4.09 -11.50
C ASN A 92 9.61 4.97 -10.60
N MET A 93 9.33 5.06 -9.29
CA MET A 93 10.24 5.65 -8.31
C MET A 93 11.38 4.66 -8.03
N VAL A 94 12.26 4.46 -9.01
CA VAL A 94 13.43 3.60 -8.79
C VAL A 94 14.51 4.46 -8.15
N VAL A 95 14.83 4.21 -6.88
CA VAL A 95 16.05 4.76 -6.27
C VAL A 95 17.23 3.88 -6.72
N THR A 96 17.54 3.91 -8.00
CA THR A 96 18.82 3.41 -8.53
C THR A 96 19.69 4.60 -8.81
N GLY A 97 20.97 4.53 -8.49
CA GLY A 97 21.91 5.56 -8.92
C GLY A 97 21.81 5.77 -10.43
N ASP A 98 21.90 7.01 -10.88
CA ASP A 98 21.77 7.39 -12.29
C ASP A 98 22.90 6.83 -13.19
N SER A 99 23.90 6.16 -12.59
CA SER A 99 25.06 5.62 -13.28
C SER A 99 24.85 4.17 -13.69
N ARG A 100 25.26 3.83 -14.92
CA ARG A 100 25.37 2.43 -15.37
C ARG A 100 26.40 1.62 -14.58
N GLU A 101 27.26 2.29 -13.82
CA GLU A 101 28.25 1.67 -12.94
C GLU A 101 27.69 1.35 -11.55
N THR A 102 26.45 1.76 -11.25
CA THR A 102 25.81 1.44 -9.98
C THR A 102 25.68 -0.09 -9.83
N PRO A 103 26.26 -0.68 -8.77
CA PRO A 103 26.13 -2.11 -8.53
C PRO A 103 24.67 -2.52 -8.36
N ILE A 104 24.33 -3.73 -8.82
CA ILE A 104 22.95 -4.23 -8.78
C ILE A 104 22.41 -4.31 -7.34
N GLU A 105 23.30 -4.48 -6.36
CA GLU A 105 23.00 -4.53 -4.93
C GLU A 105 22.35 -3.24 -4.43
N VAL A 106 22.65 -2.09 -5.03
CA VAL A 106 21.99 -0.82 -4.70
C VAL A 106 20.52 -0.87 -5.14
N ALA A 107 20.29 -1.37 -6.36
CA ALA A 107 18.94 -1.52 -6.92
C ALA A 107 18.10 -2.54 -6.14
N SER A 108 18.72 -3.58 -5.59
CA SER A 108 18.04 -4.60 -4.79
C SER A 108 17.81 -4.18 -3.34
N THR A 109 18.64 -3.30 -2.76
CA THR A 109 18.54 -2.91 -1.33
C THR A 109 17.49 -1.82 -1.08
N LEU A 110 17.29 -0.92 -2.04
CA LEU A 110 16.48 0.29 -1.84
C LEU A 110 14.95 0.17 -2.04
N PRO A 111 14.39 -0.81 -2.78
CA PRO A 111 12.94 -0.87 -3.03
C PRO A 111 12.06 -0.87 -1.79
N CYS A 112 12.47 -1.51 -0.68
CA CYS A 112 11.70 -1.50 0.58
C CYS A 112 11.51 -0.08 1.14
N TRP A 113 12.48 0.82 0.95
CA TRP A 113 12.39 2.22 1.37
C TRP A 113 11.40 3.05 0.56
N ASN A 114 11.00 2.60 -0.64
CA ASN A 114 9.91 3.24 -1.35
C ASN A 114 8.57 3.12 -0.61
N SER A 115 8.40 2.09 0.23
CA SER A 115 7.21 1.96 1.08
C SER A 115 7.10 3.07 2.12
N LEU A 116 8.23 3.62 2.60
CA LEU A 116 8.22 4.82 3.44
C LEU A 116 7.61 6.00 2.70
N THR A 117 8.08 6.26 1.47
CA THR A 117 7.57 7.36 0.64
C THR A 117 6.09 7.16 0.32
N CYS A 118 5.68 5.94 -0.04
CA CYS A 118 4.28 5.61 -0.28
C CYS A 118 3.40 5.85 0.96
N ALA A 119 3.82 5.35 2.13
CA ALA A 119 3.11 5.55 3.40
C ALA A 119 3.01 7.04 3.76
N ALA A 120 4.06 7.84 3.51
CA ALA A 120 4.02 9.28 3.70
C ALA A 120 2.97 9.95 2.82
N HIS A 121 2.93 9.61 1.52
CA HIS A 121 1.92 10.15 0.59
C HIS A 121 0.49 9.78 1.03
N LEU A 122 0.26 8.52 1.41
CA LEU A 122 -1.06 8.05 1.82
C LEU A 122 -1.51 8.65 3.16
N LEU A 123 -0.61 8.76 4.15
CA LEU A 123 -0.95 9.38 5.44
C LEU A 123 -1.40 10.84 5.30
N TRP A 124 -0.82 11.58 4.35
CA TRP A 124 -1.24 12.96 4.04
C TRP A 124 -2.34 13.04 2.99
N CYS A 125 -2.77 11.92 2.42
CA CYS A 125 -3.86 11.89 1.45
C CYS A 125 -5.19 12.23 2.13
N LYS A 126 -5.91 13.20 1.55
CA LYS A 126 -7.25 13.62 2.01
C LYS A 126 -8.30 12.53 1.84
N SER A 127 -8.12 11.63 0.88
CA SER A 127 -9.05 10.51 0.68
C SER A 127 -9.10 9.59 1.91
N LEU A 128 -8.00 9.42 2.66
CA LEU A 128 -8.05 8.65 3.92
C LEU A 128 -8.76 9.38 5.07
N VAL A 129 -8.93 10.70 4.98
CA VAL A 129 -9.81 11.44 5.91
C VAL A 129 -11.26 11.24 5.52
N LYS A 130 -11.56 11.28 4.21
CA LYS A 130 -12.89 11.09 3.65
C LYS A 130 -13.40 9.65 3.78
N TYR A 131 -12.51 8.67 3.70
CA TYR A 131 -12.79 7.23 3.76
C TYR A 131 -12.01 6.60 4.92
N PRO A 132 -12.44 6.84 6.17
CA PRO A 132 -11.68 6.48 7.38
C PRO A 132 -11.58 4.97 7.64
N HIS A 133 -12.29 4.12 6.89
CA HIS A 133 -12.27 2.66 7.04
C HIS A 133 -11.49 1.94 5.94
N VAL A 134 -10.87 2.68 5.00
CA VAL A 134 -9.95 2.08 4.02
C VAL A 134 -8.78 1.42 4.73
N LYS A 135 -8.50 0.16 4.39
CA LYS A 135 -7.34 -0.61 4.86
C LYS A 135 -6.29 -0.73 3.75
N ILE A 136 -5.03 -0.65 4.12
CA ILE A 136 -3.88 -0.69 3.22
C ILE A 136 -2.86 -1.69 3.74
N ALA A 137 -2.42 -2.62 2.89
CA ALA A 137 -1.29 -3.50 3.18
C ALA A 137 -0.07 -3.04 2.38
N LEU A 138 1.06 -2.85 3.06
CA LEU A 138 2.36 -2.54 2.45
C LEU A 138 3.16 -3.84 2.36
N SER A 139 3.06 -4.53 1.23
CA SER A 139 3.66 -5.84 0.98
C SER A 139 5.13 -5.69 0.58
N GLU A 140 6.02 -6.52 1.14
CA GLU A 140 7.47 -6.51 0.95
C GLU A 140 8.15 -5.20 1.41
N GLY A 141 7.40 -4.34 2.11
CA GLY A 141 7.85 -3.00 2.49
C GLY A 141 8.80 -2.97 3.68
N GLY A 142 8.86 -4.06 4.44
CA GLY A 142 9.57 -4.13 5.71
C GLY A 142 8.99 -3.22 6.78
N THR A 143 9.51 -3.38 7.99
CA THR A 143 9.05 -2.73 9.22
C THR A 143 10.12 -1.88 9.89
N SER A 144 11.39 -2.12 9.56
CA SER A 144 12.55 -1.49 10.21
C SER A 144 12.55 0.05 10.12
N TRP A 145 11.91 0.64 9.11
CA TRP A 145 11.84 2.08 8.91
C TRP A 145 10.70 2.78 9.67
N ILE A 146 9.67 2.02 10.07
CA ILE A 146 8.38 2.58 10.48
C ILE A 146 8.51 3.41 11.76
N SER A 147 9.20 2.91 12.78
CA SER A 147 9.31 3.60 14.07
C SER A 147 9.92 5.00 13.95
N GLY A 148 11.05 5.12 13.25
CA GLY A 148 11.70 6.42 13.00
C GLY A 148 10.86 7.34 12.12
N PHE A 149 10.15 6.77 11.14
CA PHE A 149 9.21 7.51 10.31
C PHE A 149 8.04 8.08 11.14
N LEU A 150 7.44 7.30 12.02
CA LEU A 150 6.36 7.76 12.90
C LEU A 150 6.84 8.87 13.84
N ASP A 151 8.04 8.75 14.42
CA ASP A 151 8.62 9.81 15.26
C ASP A 151 8.80 11.12 14.47
N ARG A 152 9.30 11.03 13.23
CA ARG A 152 9.47 12.19 12.35
C ARG A 152 8.14 12.85 12.00
N MET A 153 7.11 12.03 11.72
CA MET A 153 5.75 12.45 11.39
C MET A 153 5.06 13.16 12.56
N GLU A 154 5.12 12.58 13.76
CA GLU A 154 4.60 13.20 14.98
C GLU A 154 5.25 14.56 15.21
N ARG A 155 6.60 14.62 15.19
CA ARG A 155 7.34 15.88 15.34
C ARG A 155 6.94 16.91 14.29
N GLN A 156 6.80 16.50 13.03
CA GLN A 156 6.38 17.39 11.94
C GLN A 156 4.98 17.95 12.20
N PHE A 157 4.02 17.08 12.50
CA PHE A 157 2.63 17.46 12.76
C PHE A 157 2.52 18.40 13.97
N HIS A 158 3.27 18.13 15.04
CA HIS A 158 3.27 18.93 16.27
C HIS A 158 3.92 20.31 16.11
N LEU A 159 5.08 20.40 15.44
CA LEU A 159 5.85 21.64 15.36
C LEU A 159 5.41 22.55 14.21
N GLN A 160 4.98 21.98 13.09
CA GLN A 160 4.71 22.74 11.86
C GLN A 160 3.22 23.09 11.73
N ARG A 161 2.61 23.58 12.82
CA ARG A 161 1.17 23.91 12.88
C ARG A 161 0.72 24.93 11.83
N TRP A 162 1.63 25.76 11.34
CA TRP A 162 1.36 26.72 10.27
C TRP A 162 0.90 26.08 8.95
N MET A 163 1.23 24.80 8.71
CA MET A 163 0.75 24.06 7.53
C MET A 163 -0.74 23.73 7.58
N LYS A 164 -1.41 23.93 8.73
CA LYS A 164 -2.84 23.63 8.95
C LYS A 164 -3.23 22.22 8.48
N SER A 165 -2.35 21.26 8.73
CA SER A 165 -2.53 19.87 8.31
C SER A 165 -3.76 19.25 8.97
N ASP A 166 -4.56 18.52 8.19
CA ASP A 166 -5.74 17.81 8.66
C ASP A 166 -5.55 16.30 8.48
N LEU A 167 -5.70 15.58 9.59
CA LEU A 167 -5.61 14.12 9.67
C LEU A 167 -6.93 13.49 10.13
N GLY A 168 -8.05 14.22 10.06
CA GLY A 168 -9.35 13.73 10.51
C GLY A 168 -9.44 13.62 12.03
N GLY A 169 -8.78 14.52 12.76
CA GLY A 169 -8.73 14.52 14.23
C GLY A 169 -7.76 13.51 14.85
N LEU A 170 -6.99 12.77 14.05
CA LEU A 170 -6.00 11.81 14.53
C LEU A 170 -4.59 12.39 14.57
N ARG A 171 -3.74 11.81 15.43
CA ARG A 171 -2.28 11.95 15.30
C ARG A 171 -1.74 11.04 14.20
N PRO A 172 -0.55 11.35 13.61
CA PRO A 172 0.07 10.51 12.59
C PRO A 172 0.18 9.03 12.94
N THR A 173 0.61 8.69 14.17
CA THR A 173 0.72 7.29 14.62
C THR A 173 -0.65 6.61 14.67
N GLU A 174 -1.68 7.31 15.14
CA GLU A 174 -3.04 6.77 15.20
C GLU A 174 -3.62 6.55 13.81
N LYS A 175 -3.38 7.48 12.89
CA LYS A 175 -3.79 7.34 11.49
C LYS A 175 -3.04 6.19 10.82
N PHE A 176 -1.74 6.03 11.08
CA PHE A 176 -0.98 4.88 10.57
C PHE A 176 -1.58 3.56 11.07
N ARG A 177 -1.78 3.43 12.39
CA ARG A 177 -2.33 2.22 12.99
C ARG A 177 -3.76 1.91 12.55
N ARG A 178 -4.54 2.93 12.18
CA ARG A 178 -5.90 2.76 11.64
C ARG A 178 -5.90 2.15 10.23
N HIS A 179 -4.97 2.58 9.38
CA HIS A 179 -5.06 2.32 7.95
C HIS A 179 -4.08 1.28 7.45
N PHE A 180 -2.96 1.03 8.12
CA PHE A 180 -1.85 0.27 7.55
C PHE A 180 -1.60 -1.06 8.27
N LEU A 181 -1.39 -2.09 7.46
CA LEU A 181 -0.70 -3.32 7.80
C LEU A 181 0.64 -3.31 7.07
N ALA A 182 1.75 -3.41 7.78
CA ALA A 182 3.08 -3.50 7.18
C ALA A 182 3.54 -4.95 7.16
N CYS A 183 3.94 -5.44 5.98
CA CYS A 183 4.45 -6.79 5.85
C CYS A 183 5.98 -6.80 5.93
N PHE A 184 6.54 -7.90 6.45
CA PHE A 184 7.98 -8.12 6.54
C PHE A 184 8.36 -9.57 6.32
N ILE A 185 9.57 -9.78 5.79
CA ILE A 185 10.21 -11.10 5.64
C ILE A 185 11.19 -11.31 6.80
N CYS A 186 12.25 -10.50 6.86
CA CYS A 186 13.25 -10.52 7.93
C CYS A 186 13.63 -9.10 8.35
N ASP A 187 13.22 -8.68 9.56
CA ASP A 187 13.46 -7.33 10.07
C ASP A 187 13.82 -7.32 11.57
N PRO A 188 15.05 -7.71 11.96
CA PRO A 188 15.42 -7.74 13.37
C PRO A 188 15.19 -6.40 14.08
N SER A 189 15.55 -5.28 13.44
CA SER A 189 15.35 -3.93 13.96
C SER A 189 13.87 -3.56 14.09
N GLY A 190 13.05 -3.90 13.08
CA GLY A 190 11.60 -3.71 13.13
C GLY A 190 10.94 -4.49 14.26
N LEU A 191 11.32 -5.76 14.45
CA LEU A 191 10.78 -6.65 15.48
C LEU A 191 11.15 -6.22 16.91
N LEU A 192 12.35 -5.67 17.11
CA LEU A 192 12.74 -5.04 18.39
C LEU A 192 11.84 -3.85 18.74
N LEU A 193 11.32 -3.15 17.73
CA LEU A 193 10.47 -1.96 17.89
C LEU A 193 8.99 -2.23 17.58
N ARG A 194 8.55 -3.49 17.52
CA ARG A 194 7.17 -3.87 17.12
C ARG A 194 6.08 -3.18 17.94
N ASP A 195 6.31 -2.93 19.23
CA ASP A 195 5.32 -2.26 20.10
C ASP A 195 5.19 -0.75 19.76
N ARG A 196 6.26 -0.13 19.26
CA ARG A 196 6.24 1.26 18.77
C ARG A 196 5.44 1.35 17.47
N ILE A 197 5.56 0.35 16.60
CA ILE A 197 4.80 0.24 15.35
C ILE A 197 3.32 -0.04 15.67
N GLY A 198 3.07 -1.08 16.45
CA GLY A 198 1.76 -1.68 16.74
C GLY A 198 1.80 -3.14 16.33
N ILE A 199 1.64 -4.05 17.29
CA ILE A 199 1.76 -5.50 17.04
C ILE A 199 0.71 -5.99 16.04
N ASP A 200 -0.49 -5.40 16.08
CA ASP A 200 -1.60 -5.70 15.17
C ASP A 200 -1.44 -5.07 13.78
N ASN A 201 -0.39 -4.26 13.59
CA ASN A 201 -0.09 -3.55 12.34
C ASN A 201 1.10 -4.14 11.59
N ILE A 202 1.63 -5.29 12.03
CA ILE A 202 2.69 -6.00 11.32
C ILE A 202 2.23 -7.41 10.94
N ALA A 203 2.59 -7.84 9.73
CA ALA A 203 2.33 -9.19 9.24
C ALA A 203 3.61 -9.82 8.71
N TYR A 204 3.85 -11.08 9.08
CA TYR A 204 4.92 -11.85 8.46
C TYR A 204 4.51 -12.24 7.04
N GLU A 205 5.45 -12.16 6.09
CA GLU A 205 5.33 -12.71 4.75
C GLU A 205 6.58 -13.52 4.38
N VAL A 206 6.41 -14.48 3.47
CA VAL A 206 7.50 -15.38 3.03
C VAL A 206 8.06 -14.95 1.68
N ASP A 207 7.29 -14.16 0.91
CA ASP A 207 7.58 -13.78 -0.48
C ASP A 207 7.97 -14.93 -1.41
N TYR A 208 7.37 -16.10 -1.23
CA TYR A 208 7.60 -17.23 -2.13
C TYR A 208 7.12 -16.90 -3.57
N PRO A 209 7.91 -17.20 -4.62
CA PRO A 209 9.16 -17.96 -4.64
C PRO A 209 10.42 -17.10 -4.78
N HIS A 210 10.36 -15.81 -4.47
CA HIS A 210 11.52 -14.93 -4.55
C HIS A 210 12.61 -15.36 -3.57
N SER A 211 13.82 -14.88 -3.83
CA SER A 211 15.02 -15.22 -3.07
C SER A 211 15.34 -14.27 -1.92
N ASP A 212 14.49 -13.26 -1.67
CA ASP A 212 14.66 -12.26 -0.60
C ASP A 212 14.78 -12.93 0.79
#